data_AF-A0A212K986-F1
#
_entry.id   AF-A0A212K986-F1
#
_cell.length_a   1.000
_cell.length_b   1.000
_cell.length_c   1.000
_cell.angle_alpha   90.00
_cell.angle_beta   90.00
_cell.angle_gamma   90.00
#
_symmetry.space_group_name_H-M   'P 1'
#
loop_
_entity.id
_entity.type
_entity.pdbx_description
1 polymer ?
#
loop_
_entity_poly.entity_id
_entity_poly.type
_entity_poly.pdbx_seq_one_letter_code
_entity_poly.pdbx_strand_id
1 'polypeptide(L)'
;MSKGFWDYLSHWQKVFPRRRAVNWREGWLQNGYCRDCRYCCGPQDSNELFPMGLLPEQLRPGLANDFYLLNRDTAFMDGRGCRSCTNQGCRLPRPERPVACGLFPFVLNAGEMYLYQICPASLFTPLARMAELGREAADWLAKFSQHEQEHIALNLPAEVLTDRYIKLHIRVYNPTAWI
;
A
#
# COMPACT_ATOMS: atom_id res chain seq x y z
N MET A 1 3.92 5.74 -23.65
CA MET A 1 5.22 5.41 -23.03
C MET A 1 4.96 5.09 -21.58
N SER A 2 5.31 3.89 -21.11
CA SER A 2 5.31 3.59 -19.68
C SER A 2 6.41 4.43 -19.02
N LYS A 3 6.10 5.07 -17.89
CA LYS A 3 7.10 5.82 -17.12
C LYS A 3 8.05 4.83 -16.48
N GLY A 4 9.35 5.03 -16.67
CA GLY A 4 10.39 4.23 -16.01
C GLY A 4 10.71 4.75 -14.61
N PHE A 5 11.50 3.98 -13.87
CA PHE A 5 12.02 4.37 -12.54
C PHE A 5 12.60 5.79 -12.51
N TRP A 6 13.42 6.14 -13.51
CA TRP A 6 14.08 7.45 -13.60
C TRP A 6 13.10 8.62 -13.81
N ASP A 7 11.98 8.37 -14.49
CA ASP A 7 10.93 9.38 -14.66
C ASP A 7 10.27 9.71 -13.33
N TYR A 8 9.99 8.68 -12.52
CA TYR A 8 9.46 8.87 -11.17
C TYR A 8 10.45 9.55 -10.26
N LEU A 9 11.72 9.14 -10.25
CA LEU A 9 12.73 9.77 -9.42
C LEU A 9 12.85 11.27 -9.76
N SER A 10 12.96 11.59 -11.05
CA SER A 10 13.07 12.98 -11.53
C SER A 10 11.82 13.80 -11.20
N HIS A 11 10.64 13.21 -11.32
CA HIS A 11 9.38 13.87 -10.95
C HIS A 11 9.35 14.14 -9.43
N TRP A 12 9.63 13.13 -8.62
CA TRP A 12 9.53 13.24 -7.16
C TRP A 12 10.58 14.15 -6.55
N GLN A 13 11.77 14.26 -7.15
CA GLN A 13 12.78 15.22 -6.70
C GLN A 13 12.30 16.67 -6.84
N LYS A 14 11.51 16.97 -7.89
CA LYS A 14 10.90 18.29 -8.09
C LYS A 14 9.78 18.56 -7.08
N VAL A 15 8.96 17.56 -6.78
CA VAL A 15 7.82 17.68 -5.84
C VAL A 15 8.29 17.71 -4.38
N PHE A 16 9.35 16.95 -4.06
CA PHE A 16 9.87 16.76 -2.70
C PHE A 16 11.35 17.14 -2.61
N PRO A 17 11.69 18.44 -2.67
CA PRO A 17 13.09 18.90 -2.60
C PRO A 17 13.74 18.66 -1.22
N ARG A 18 12.95 18.30 -0.21
CA ARG A 18 13.41 17.95 1.14
C ARG A 18 12.81 16.61 1.54
N ARG A 19 13.62 15.80 2.23
CA ARG A 19 13.16 14.55 2.85
C ARG A 19 12.03 14.83 3.83
N ARG A 20 11.08 13.91 3.89
CA ARG A 20 9.96 13.94 4.83
C ARG A 20 10.02 12.72 5.73
N ALA A 21 9.49 12.89 6.94
CA ALA A 21 9.44 11.80 7.90
C ALA A 21 8.47 10.71 7.45
N VAL A 22 8.85 9.46 7.71
CA VAL A 22 8.00 8.28 7.58
C VAL A 22 8.10 7.54 8.91
N ASN A 23 6.95 7.34 9.57
CA ASN A 23 6.88 6.73 10.89
C ASN A 23 5.72 5.74 10.96
N TRP A 24 5.93 4.64 11.66
CA TRP A 24 4.85 3.74 12.02
C TRP A 24 4.07 4.29 13.21
N ARG A 25 2.74 4.19 13.16
CA ARG A 25 1.81 4.70 14.18
C ARG A 25 0.63 3.74 14.30
N GLU A 26 0.76 2.74 15.17
CA GLU A 26 -0.35 1.87 15.62
C GLU A 26 -1.25 1.37 14.47
N GLY A 27 -0.65 0.70 13.48
CA GLY A 27 -1.40 0.18 12.33
C GLY A 27 -1.46 1.11 11.11
N TRP A 28 -0.77 2.24 11.16
CA TRP A 28 -0.71 3.18 10.05
C TRP A 28 0.72 3.68 9.81
N LEU A 29 1.15 3.63 8.54
CA LEU A 29 2.37 4.29 8.11
C LEU A 29 2.09 5.78 7.88
N GLN A 30 2.47 6.60 8.86
CA GLN A 30 2.48 8.04 8.70
C GLN A 30 3.55 8.43 7.69
N ASN A 31 3.13 8.62 6.46
CA ASN A 31 3.99 8.94 5.34
C ASN A 31 3.87 10.42 4.99
N GLY A 32 4.90 11.22 5.33
CA GLY A 32 4.91 12.67 5.09
C GLY A 32 4.82 13.08 3.61
N TYR A 33 5.06 12.14 2.68
CA TYR A 33 4.93 12.38 1.24
C TYR A 33 3.48 12.28 0.75
N CYS A 34 2.60 11.56 1.47
CA CYS A 34 1.24 11.25 1.03
C CYS A 34 0.40 12.48 0.67
N ARG A 35 0.61 13.61 1.36
CA ARG A 35 -0.15 14.84 1.12
C ARG A 35 -0.08 15.29 -0.34
N ASP A 36 1.11 15.18 -0.95
CA ASP A 36 1.37 15.77 -2.26
C ASP A 36 1.62 14.69 -3.34
N CYS A 37 1.93 13.44 -2.97
CA CYS A 37 2.21 12.39 -3.96
C CYS A 37 0.97 11.68 -4.50
N ARG A 38 -0.18 11.77 -3.80
CA ARG A 38 -1.43 11.06 -4.10
C ARG A 38 -1.40 9.53 -3.98
N TYR A 39 -0.25 8.89 -3.78
CA TYR A 39 -0.13 7.42 -3.68
C TYR A 39 -0.48 6.89 -2.28
N CYS A 40 -1.42 7.53 -1.58
CA CYS A 40 -1.73 7.19 -0.19
C CYS A 40 -2.49 5.86 -0.01
N CYS A 41 -3.02 5.30 -1.10
CA CYS A 41 -3.87 4.11 -1.08
C CYS A 41 -3.42 3.05 -2.11
N GLY A 42 -2.25 3.20 -2.72
CA GLY A 42 -1.82 2.40 -3.87
C GLY A 42 -1.28 3.25 -5.02
N PRO A 43 -0.75 2.62 -6.08
CA PRO A 43 -0.29 3.29 -7.29
C PRO A 43 -1.46 3.99 -8.01
N GLN A 44 -1.41 5.32 -8.16
CA GLN A 44 -2.52 6.09 -8.75
C GLN A 44 -2.43 6.27 -10.26
N ASP A 45 -1.29 5.94 -10.86
CA ASP A 45 -1.04 6.16 -12.29
C ASP A 45 -0.88 4.85 -13.07
N SER A 46 -1.40 3.76 -12.50
CA SER A 46 -1.56 2.48 -13.15
C SER A 46 -3.03 2.28 -13.53
N ASN A 47 -3.30 1.86 -14.76
CA ASN A 47 -4.65 1.42 -15.14
C ASN A 47 -4.96 -0.02 -14.69
N GLU A 48 -3.97 -0.73 -14.13
CA GLU A 48 -4.18 -2.04 -13.53
C GLU A 48 -4.81 -1.87 -12.15
N LEU A 49 -5.75 -2.78 -11.84
CA LEU A 49 -6.40 -2.79 -10.54
C LEU A 49 -5.38 -3.18 -9.47
N PHE A 50 -5.25 -2.34 -8.46
CA PHE A 50 -4.55 -2.67 -7.23
C PHE A 50 -5.58 -3.17 -6.21
N PRO A 51 -5.70 -4.50 -6.00
CA PRO A 51 -6.72 -5.05 -5.11
C PRO A 51 -6.41 -4.71 -3.66
N MET A 52 -7.46 -4.55 -2.86
CA MET A 52 -7.38 -4.29 -1.44
C MET A 52 -8.46 -5.13 -0.76
N GLY A 53 -8.05 -6.28 -0.24
CA GLY A 53 -8.92 -7.08 0.63
C GLY A 53 -9.31 -6.26 1.86
N LEU A 54 -10.57 -6.37 2.25
CA LEU A 54 -11.17 -5.63 3.34
C LEU A 54 -11.45 -6.59 4.49
N LEU A 55 -11.03 -6.22 5.69
CA LEU A 55 -11.44 -6.95 6.88
C LEU A 55 -12.96 -6.79 7.09
N PRO A 56 -13.64 -7.76 7.73
CA PRO A 56 -15.06 -7.67 8.03
C PRO A 56 -15.45 -6.35 8.72
N GLU A 57 -14.60 -5.84 9.61
CA GLU A 57 -14.82 -4.59 10.36
C GLU A 57 -14.71 -3.34 9.48
N GLN A 58 -14.11 -3.46 8.28
CA GLN A 58 -13.99 -2.37 7.31
C GLN A 58 -15.21 -2.29 6.39
N LEU A 59 -16.10 -3.28 6.44
CA LEU A 59 -17.34 -3.30 5.67
C LEU A 59 -18.38 -2.42 6.35
N ARG A 60 -18.75 -1.31 5.69
CA ARG A 60 -19.77 -0.39 6.19
C ARG A 60 -20.76 0.02 5.09
N PRO A 61 -21.97 0.46 5.46
CA PRO A 61 -22.90 1.07 4.51
C PRO A 61 -22.23 2.22 3.73
N GLY A 62 -22.49 2.26 2.42
CA GLY A 62 -22.00 3.33 1.54
C GLY A 62 -20.53 3.25 1.12
N LEU A 63 -19.79 2.19 1.45
CA LEU A 63 -18.37 2.03 1.06
C LEU A 63 -18.11 2.22 -0.44
N ALA A 64 -19.07 1.85 -1.30
CA ALA A 64 -19.00 2.05 -2.75
C ALA A 64 -18.86 3.52 -3.15
N ASN A 65 -19.22 4.47 -2.29
CA ASN A 65 -19.04 5.90 -2.54
C ASN A 65 -17.60 6.35 -2.31
N ASP A 66 -16.83 5.59 -1.55
CA ASP A 66 -15.47 5.93 -1.13
C ASP A 66 -14.40 5.24 -1.98
N PHE A 67 -14.70 4.03 -2.49
CA PHE A 67 -13.78 3.23 -3.29
C PHE A 67 -14.44 2.65 -4.55
N TYR A 68 -13.62 2.23 -5.50
CA TYR A 68 -14.07 1.37 -6.58
C TYR A 68 -14.14 -0.06 -6.05
N LEU A 69 -15.35 -0.62 -5.96
CA LEU A 69 -15.56 -1.96 -5.44
C LEU A 69 -15.55 -2.98 -6.58
N LEU A 70 -14.79 -4.05 -6.41
CA LEU A 70 -14.87 -5.22 -7.30
C LEU A 70 -16.02 -6.13 -6.86
N ASN A 71 -16.13 -6.34 -5.55
CA ASN A 71 -17.18 -7.11 -4.90
C ASN A 71 -17.42 -6.52 -3.49
N ARG A 72 -18.10 -7.27 -2.62
CA ARG A 72 -18.40 -6.82 -1.25
C ARG A 72 -17.20 -6.74 -0.31
N ASP A 73 -16.13 -7.50 -0.54
CA ASP A 73 -14.97 -7.68 0.35
C ASP A 73 -13.66 -7.14 -0.23
N THR A 74 -13.69 -6.70 -1.48
CA THR A 74 -12.51 -6.26 -2.22
C THR A 74 -12.79 -4.90 -2.85
N ALA A 75 -12.02 -3.91 -2.39
CA ALA A 75 -11.88 -2.63 -3.07
C ALA A 75 -10.68 -2.66 -4.01
N PHE A 76 -10.65 -1.76 -4.99
CA PHE A 76 -9.51 -1.60 -5.87
C PHE A 76 -9.20 -0.14 -6.18
N MET A 77 -7.98 0.08 -6.66
CA MET A 77 -7.49 1.35 -7.18
C MET A 77 -7.01 1.17 -8.61
N ASP A 78 -7.29 2.12 -9.49
CA ASP A 78 -6.71 2.19 -10.83
C ASP A 78 -6.31 3.65 -11.15
N GLY A 79 -6.13 3.98 -12.44
CA GLY A 79 -5.70 5.30 -12.90
C GLY A 79 -6.67 6.42 -12.55
N ARG A 80 -7.90 6.08 -12.11
CA ARG A 80 -8.92 7.01 -11.61
C ARG A 80 -8.77 7.31 -10.11
N GLY A 81 -7.93 6.55 -9.41
CA GLY A 81 -7.63 6.69 -7.99
C GLY A 81 -8.70 6.15 -7.05
N CYS A 82 -8.80 6.67 -5.82
CA CYS A 82 -9.85 6.35 -4.83
C CYS A 82 -10.90 7.46 -4.90
N ARG A 83 -12.20 7.14 -4.77
CA ARG A 83 -13.27 8.16 -4.82
C ARG A 83 -13.17 9.15 -3.65
N SER A 84 -12.71 8.70 -2.48
CA SER A 84 -12.46 9.57 -1.31
C SER A 84 -11.11 10.30 -1.36
N CYS A 85 -10.27 10.05 -2.36
CA CYS A 85 -9.03 10.79 -2.59
C CYS A 85 -9.30 11.99 -3.50
N THR A 86 -9.21 13.18 -2.93
CA THR A 86 -9.17 14.42 -3.73
C THR A 86 -7.72 14.80 -4.03
N ASN A 87 -7.50 15.88 -4.77
CA ASN A 87 -6.18 16.50 -4.90
C ASN A 87 -5.56 16.96 -3.55
N GLN A 88 -6.31 16.85 -2.44
CA GLN A 88 -5.87 17.09 -1.05
C GLN A 88 -5.58 15.79 -0.27
N GLY A 89 -5.59 14.62 -0.91
CA GLY A 89 -5.38 13.31 -0.28
C GLY A 89 -6.67 12.61 0.19
N CYS A 90 -6.50 11.43 0.81
CA CYS A 90 -7.61 10.66 1.37
C CYS A 90 -8.19 11.34 2.61
N ARG A 91 -9.49 11.65 2.55
CA ARG A 91 -10.24 12.34 3.62
C ARG A 91 -10.91 11.40 4.62
N LEU A 92 -10.92 10.10 4.36
CA LEU A 92 -11.55 9.14 5.27
C LEU A 92 -10.86 9.15 6.64
N PRO A 93 -11.62 9.04 7.75
CA PRO A 93 -11.06 8.71 9.05
C PRO A 93 -10.26 7.41 8.99
N ARG A 94 -9.21 7.28 9.82
CA ARG A 94 -8.31 6.11 9.79
C ARG A 94 -9.03 4.76 9.93
N PRO A 95 -10.00 4.59 10.86
CA PRO A 95 -10.69 3.31 11.02
C PRO A 95 -11.48 2.86 9.78
N GLU A 96 -11.82 3.79 8.89
CA GLU A 96 -12.61 3.52 7.67
C GLU A 96 -11.74 3.23 6.45
N ARG A 97 -10.41 3.29 6.58
CA ARG A 97 -9.50 3.05 5.46
C ARG A 97 -9.18 1.55 5.37
N PRO A 98 -9.16 0.95 4.17
CA PRO A 98 -8.64 -0.39 3.94
C PRO A 98 -7.26 -0.59 4.55
N VAL A 99 -6.94 -1.80 5.01
CA VAL A 99 -5.65 -2.09 5.66
C VAL A 99 -4.48 -1.74 4.72
N ALA A 100 -4.62 -2.09 3.44
CA ALA A 100 -3.64 -1.77 2.40
C ALA A 100 -3.35 -0.27 2.29
N CYS A 101 -4.34 0.61 2.51
CA CYS A 101 -4.14 2.06 2.50
C CYS A 101 -3.25 2.52 3.66
N GLY A 102 -3.33 1.86 4.82
CA GLY A 102 -2.49 2.17 5.98
C GLY A 102 -1.09 1.63 5.91
N LEU A 103 -0.87 0.59 5.11
CA LEU A 103 0.44 -0.02 4.93
C LEU A 103 1.26 0.66 3.84
N PHE A 104 0.61 1.18 2.80
CA PHE A 104 1.30 1.64 1.60
C PHE A 104 2.42 2.67 1.91
N PRO A 105 3.65 2.51 1.38
CA PRO A 105 4.03 1.66 0.24
C PRO A 105 4.41 0.22 0.58
N PHE A 106 4.23 -0.24 1.81
CA PHE A 106 4.35 -1.66 2.12
C PHE A 106 3.15 -2.42 1.55
N VAL A 107 3.43 -3.60 0.99
CA VAL A 107 2.39 -4.54 0.57
C VAL A 107 2.70 -5.92 1.13
N LEU A 108 1.64 -6.61 1.57
CA LEU A 108 1.69 -8.01 1.97
C LEU A 108 1.37 -8.87 0.75
N ASN A 109 2.28 -9.75 0.38
CA ASN A 109 2.11 -10.63 -0.77
C ASN A 109 2.50 -12.06 -0.41
N ALA A 110 1.53 -12.98 -0.43
CA ALA A 110 1.75 -14.39 -0.14
C ALA A 110 2.60 -14.62 1.12
N GLY A 111 2.26 -13.95 2.22
CA GLY A 111 2.95 -14.09 3.51
C GLY A 111 4.21 -13.25 3.72
N GLU A 112 4.69 -12.51 2.72
CA GLU A 112 5.91 -11.71 2.82
C GLU A 112 5.69 -10.22 2.53
N MET A 113 6.50 -9.37 3.16
CA MET A 113 6.46 -7.92 2.96
C MET A 113 7.30 -7.49 1.77
N TYR A 114 6.71 -6.62 0.95
CA TYR A 114 7.34 -5.96 -0.17
C TYR A 114 7.16 -4.44 -0.07
N LEU A 115 8.03 -3.71 -0.75
CA LEU A 115 8.03 -2.26 -0.78
C LEU A 115 7.84 -1.76 -2.22
N TYR A 116 6.81 -0.96 -2.48
CA TYR A 116 6.58 -0.41 -3.81
C TYR A 116 7.66 0.60 -4.19
N GLN A 117 8.44 0.31 -5.23
CA GLN A 117 9.75 0.95 -5.42
C GLN A 117 9.67 2.42 -5.86
N ILE A 118 8.60 2.82 -6.56
CA ILE A 118 8.47 4.19 -7.11
C ILE A 118 7.72 5.15 -6.18
N CYS A 119 7.26 4.70 -5.01
CA CYS A 119 6.68 5.60 -4.02
C CYS A 119 7.75 6.57 -3.51
N PRO A 120 7.47 7.88 -3.35
CA PRO A 120 8.43 8.83 -2.80
C PRO A 120 8.98 8.44 -1.42
N ALA A 121 8.15 7.79 -0.59
CA ALA A 121 8.60 7.27 0.69
C ALA A 121 9.69 6.20 0.51
N SER A 122 9.52 5.30 -0.45
CA SER A 122 10.51 4.27 -0.79
C SER A 122 11.79 4.87 -1.38
N LEU A 123 11.65 5.86 -2.28
CA LEU A 123 12.79 6.46 -2.98
C LEU A 123 13.66 7.36 -2.10
N PHE A 124 13.05 8.10 -1.17
CA PHE A 124 13.74 9.13 -0.39
C PHE A 124 13.99 8.78 1.08
N THR A 125 13.47 7.63 1.53
CA THR A 125 13.80 7.08 2.85
C THR A 125 14.85 5.99 2.68
N PRO A 126 15.93 5.98 3.48
CA PRO A 126 16.93 4.90 3.42
C PRO A 126 16.28 3.52 3.56
N LEU A 127 16.70 2.56 2.73
CA LEU A 127 16.12 1.21 2.71
C LEU A 127 16.19 0.52 4.09
N ALA A 128 17.28 0.71 4.84
CA ALA A 128 17.40 0.18 6.19
C ALA A 128 16.28 0.69 7.12
N ARG A 129 15.94 1.98 7.01
CA ARG A 129 14.83 2.57 7.77
C ARG A 129 13.47 2.05 7.30
N MET A 130 13.30 1.84 5.99
CA MET A 130 12.08 1.19 5.48
C MET A 130 11.97 -0.27 5.94
N ALA A 131 13.07 -1.01 6.06
CA ALA A 131 13.06 -2.36 6.59
C ALA A 131 12.69 -2.41 8.08
N GLU A 132 13.13 -1.44 8.89
CA GLU A 132 12.67 -1.27 10.27
C GLU A 132 11.16 -1.05 10.34
N LEU A 133 10.65 -0.07 9.59
CA LEU A 133 9.21 0.22 9.53
C LEU A 133 8.41 -0.96 8.97
N GLY A 134 8.99 -1.72 8.04
CA GLY A 134 8.41 -2.94 7.50
C GLY A 134 8.28 -4.05 8.55
N ARG A 135 9.20 -4.14 9.51
CA ARG A 135 9.08 -5.06 10.65
C ARG A 135 7.97 -4.61 11.59
N GLU A 136 7.88 -3.33 11.91
CA GLU A 136 6.79 -2.80 12.73
C GLU A 136 5.40 -3.04 12.08
N ALA A 137 5.33 -2.91 10.75
CA ALA A 137 4.14 -3.24 9.99
C ALA A 137 3.82 -4.75 10.00
N ALA A 138 4.84 -5.60 9.85
CA ALA A 138 4.70 -7.06 9.95
C ALA A 138 4.22 -7.50 11.34
N ASP A 139 4.78 -6.94 12.41
CA ASP A 139 4.38 -7.24 13.79
C ASP A 139 2.93 -6.83 14.08
N TRP A 140 2.47 -5.73 13.45
CA TRP A 140 1.07 -5.35 13.52
C TRP A 140 0.16 -6.29 12.71
N LEU A 141 0.56 -6.65 11.50
CA LEU A 141 -0.16 -7.61 10.66
C LEU A 141 -0.27 -9.00 11.30
N ALA A 142 0.76 -9.42 12.05
CA ALA A 142 0.80 -10.69 12.76
C ALA A 142 -0.29 -10.83 13.85
N LYS A 143 -0.96 -9.73 14.23
CA LYS A 143 -2.06 -9.73 15.20
C LYS A 143 -3.40 -10.16 14.59
N PHE A 144 -3.55 -10.09 13.27
CA PHE A 144 -4.71 -10.64 12.58
C PHE A 144 -4.66 -12.16 12.54
N SER A 145 -5.81 -12.80 12.39
CA SER A 145 -5.87 -14.23 12.10
C SER A 145 -5.24 -14.53 10.74
N GLN A 146 -4.77 -15.76 10.56
CA GLN A 146 -4.18 -16.18 9.28
C GLN A 146 -5.16 -16.02 8.10
N HIS A 147 -6.45 -16.29 8.33
CA HIS A 147 -7.48 -16.09 7.31
C HIS A 147 -7.57 -14.64 6.86
N GLU A 148 -7.55 -13.69 7.79
CA GLU A 148 -7.54 -12.26 7.48
C GLU A 148 -6.26 -11.85 6.75
N GLN A 149 -5.10 -12.37 7.17
CA GLN A 149 -3.80 -12.09 6.54
C GLN A 149 -3.74 -12.62 5.10
N GLU A 150 -4.31 -13.79 4.84
CA GLU A 150 -4.44 -14.35 3.48
C GLU A 150 -5.42 -13.53 2.65
N HIS A 151 -6.54 -13.09 3.24
CA HIS A 151 -7.56 -12.29 2.57
C HIS A 151 -7.04 -10.92 2.11
N ILE A 152 -6.23 -10.23 2.93
CA ILE A 152 -5.69 -8.90 2.59
C ILE A 152 -4.41 -8.96 1.74
N ALA A 153 -3.84 -10.15 1.51
CA ALA A 153 -2.62 -10.31 0.71
C ALA A 153 -2.91 -10.20 -0.79
N LEU A 154 -2.01 -9.54 -1.54
CA LEU A 154 -2.25 -9.21 -2.95
C LEU A 154 -2.07 -10.37 -3.93
N ASN A 155 -1.32 -11.42 -3.55
CA ASN A 155 -1.02 -12.59 -4.39
C ASN A 155 -0.62 -12.25 -5.85
N LEU A 156 0.19 -11.21 -6.02
CA LEU A 156 0.68 -10.72 -7.30
C LEU A 156 1.65 -11.73 -7.96
N PRO A 157 1.66 -11.80 -9.30
CA PRO A 157 2.64 -12.58 -10.05
C PRO A 157 4.09 -12.16 -9.76
N ALA A 158 5.02 -13.11 -9.83
CA ALA A 158 6.45 -12.88 -9.58
C ALA A 158 7.07 -11.84 -10.52
N GLU A 159 6.61 -11.77 -11.77
CA GLU A 159 7.03 -10.75 -12.74
C GLU A 159 6.67 -9.33 -12.28
N VAL A 160 5.45 -9.13 -11.74
CA VAL A 160 5.00 -7.84 -11.23
C VAL A 160 5.80 -7.45 -9.98
N LEU A 161 6.06 -8.42 -9.09
CA LEU A 161 6.87 -8.21 -7.90
C LEU A 161 8.29 -7.78 -8.27
N THR A 162 8.91 -8.47 -9.21
CA THR A 162 10.28 -8.18 -9.66
C THR A 162 10.38 -6.83 -10.38
N ASP A 163 9.37 -6.48 -11.18
CA ASP A 163 9.34 -5.23 -11.93
C ASP A 163 9.11 -4.02 -11.03
N ARG A 164 8.23 -4.13 -10.01
CA ARG A 164 7.67 -2.95 -9.32
C ARG A 164 7.96 -2.87 -7.82
N TYR A 165 8.47 -3.93 -7.21
CA TYR A 165 8.59 -4.03 -5.76
C TYR A 165 9.98 -4.49 -5.32
N ILE A 166 10.38 -4.01 -4.15
CA ILE A 166 11.59 -4.46 -3.45
C ILE A 166 11.15 -5.48 -2.40
N LYS A 167 11.69 -6.69 -2.48
CA LYS A 167 11.46 -7.73 -1.46
C LYS A 167 12.21 -7.35 -0.18
N LEU A 168 11.51 -7.31 0.96
CA LEU A 168 12.11 -6.93 2.24
C LEU A 168 12.65 -8.12 3.03
N HIS A 169 12.37 -9.35 2.61
CA HIS A 169 12.72 -10.59 3.33
C HIS A 169 12.16 -10.65 4.76
N ILE A 170 10.98 -10.04 4.96
CA ILE A 170 10.24 -10.06 6.23
C ILE A 170 9.00 -10.92 6.01
N ARG A 171 8.90 -12.01 6.77
CA ARG A 171 7.75 -12.91 6.75
C ARG A 171 6.73 -12.50 7.81
N VAL A 172 5.45 -12.51 7.45
CA VAL A 172 4.31 -12.25 8.35
C VAL A 172 3.63 -13.55 8.76
N TYR A 173 3.37 -14.43 7.78
CA TYR A 173 2.77 -15.73 8.01
C TYR A 173 3.30 -16.76 6.99
N ASN A 174 3.07 -18.04 7.26
CA ASN A 174 3.31 -19.10 6.29
C ASN A 174 1.99 -19.33 5.54
N PRO A 175 1.93 -19.07 4.22
CA PRO A 175 0.71 -19.31 3.46
C PRO A 175 0.26 -20.75 3.59
N THR A 176 -1.05 -20.95 3.77
CA THR A 176 -1.61 -22.30 3.69
C THR A 176 -1.29 -22.84 2.29
N ALA A 177 -0.68 -24.03 2.22
CA ALA A 177 -0.51 -24.69 0.94
C ALA A 177 -1.90 -24.89 0.35
N TRP A 178 -2.13 -24.42 -0.87
CA TRP A 178 -3.33 -24.74 -1.62
C TRP A 178 -3.34 -26.27 -1.81
N ILE A 179 -4.14 -26.98 -1.00
CA ILE A 179 -4.42 -28.41 -1.18
C ILE A 179 -5.56 -28.54 -2.18
#